data_AF-A0A1I7ZE96-F1
#
_entry.id   AF-A0A1I7ZE96-F1
#
_cell.length_a   1.000
_cell.length_b   1.000
_cell.length_c   1.000
_cell.angle_alpha   90.00
_cell.angle_beta   90.00
_cell.angle_gamma   90.00
#
_symmetry.space_group_name_H-M   'P 1'
#
loop_
_entity.id
_entity.type
_entity.pdbx_description
1 polymer ?
#
loop_
_entity_poly.entity_id
_entity_poly.type
_entity_poly.pdbx_seq_one_letter_code
_entity_poly.pdbx_strand_id
1 'polypeptide(L)'
;MKLLFALLFVSAFVAASEAKLTCDLCLKVVGFLETEFNENGGVIEKDANKICDKITFQNQFLDPICHNLIDGQIEEIEKLLKEGKDAQHICNSIKFC
;
A
#
# COMPACT_ATOMS: atom_id res chain seq x y z
N MET A 1 -12.95 4.50 36.13
CA MET A 1 -11.81 3.64 35.71
C MET A 1 -12.22 2.54 34.73
N LYS A 2 -13.30 1.79 34.97
CA LYS A 2 -13.74 0.68 34.07
C LYS A 2 -14.03 1.11 32.61
N LEU A 3 -14.62 2.29 32.41
CA LEU A 3 -14.88 2.85 31.07
C LEU A 3 -13.60 3.33 30.36
N LEU A 4 -12.58 3.81 31.10
CA LEU A 4 -11.30 4.24 30.52
C LEU A 4 -10.50 3.04 29.99
N PHE A 5 -10.50 1.92 30.72
CA PHE A 5 -9.90 0.68 30.24
C PHE A 5 -10.62 0.15 29.00
N ALA A 6 -11.96 0.15 28.98
CA ALA A 6 -12.73 -0.26 27.81
C ALA A 6 -12.41 0.59 26.56
N LEU A 7 -12.28 1.91 26.71
CA LEU A 7 -11.92 2.80 25.59
C LEU A 7 -10.52 2.53 25.05
N LEU A 8 -9.52 2.30 25.91
CA LEU A 8 -8.14 2.00 25.48
C LEU A 8 -8.04 0.69 24.68
N PHE A 9 -8.79 -0.34 25.09
CA PHE A 9 -8.84 -1.61 24.36
C PHE A 9 -9.47 -1.45 22.97
N VAL A 10 -10.53 -0.66 22.84
CA VAL A 10 -11.17 -0.39 21.55
C VAL A 10 -10.24 0.38 20.62
N SER A 11 -9.54 1.40 21.11
CA SER A 11 -8.60 2.18 20.28
C SER A 11 -7.43 1.34 19.75
N ALA A 12 -6.88 0.44 20.58
CA ALA A 12 -5.78 -0.42 20.15
C ALA A 12 -6.23 -1.41 19.06
N PHE A 13 -7.46 -1.92 19.15
CA PHE A 13 -8.03 -2.83 18.15
C PHE A 13 -8.27 -2.13 16.80
N VAL A 14 -8.75 -0.89 16.81
CA VAL A 14 -8.92 -0.08 15.60
C VAL A 14 -7.58 0.18 14.92
N ALA A 15 -6.56 0.61 15.67
CA ALA A 15 -5.24 0.89 15.11
C ALA A 15 -4.59 -0.35 14.45
N ALA A 16 -4.72 -1.52 15.06
CA ALA A 16 -4.20 -2.77 14.49
C ALA A 16 -4.93 -3.17 13.19
N SER A 17 -6.23 -2.86 13.10
CA SER A 17 -7.03 -3.13 11.91
C SER A 17 -6.64 -2.22 10.75
N GLU A 18 -6.42 -0.93 11.02
CA GLU A 18 -5.97 0.05 10.02
C GLU A 18 -4.59 -0.32 9.45
N ALA A 19 -3.62 -0.64 10.32
CA ALA A 19 -2.28 -1.04 9.89
C ALA A 19 -2.28 -2.29 9.01
N LYS A 20 -3.17 -3.25 9.28
CA LYS A 20 -3.34 -4.43 8.43
C LYS A 20 -3.89 -4.05 7.06
N LEU A 21 -4.88 -3.15 6.99
CA LEU A 21 -5.47 -2.73 5.72
C LEU A 21 -4.49 -1.94 4.86
N THR A 22 -3.66 -1.06 5.46
CA THR A 22 -2.64 -0.31 4.71
C THR A 22 -1.55 -1.23 4.16
N CYS A 23 -1.14 -2.23 4.93
CA CYS A 23 -0.17 -3.22 4.49
C CYS A 23 -0.74 -4.11 3.36
N ASP A 24 -1.97 -4.62 3.54
CA ASP A 24 -2.67 -5.42 2.52
C ASP A 24 -2.85 -4.63 1.20
N LEU A 25 -3.13 -3.33 1.28
CA LEU A 25 -3.24 -2.46 0.10
C LEU A 25 -1.88 -2.24 -0.57
N CYS A 26 -0.84 -1.95 0.21
CA CYS A 26 0.52 -1.80 -0.33
C CYS A 26 0.98 -3.06 -1.06
N LEU A 27 0.79 -4.23 -0.46
CA LEU A 27 1.20 -5.51 -1.08
C LEU A 27 0.51 -5.73 -2.42
N LYS A 28 -0.78 -5.37 -2.55
CA LYS A 28 -1.51 -5.44 -3.82
C LYS A 28 -0.99 -4.46 -4.85
N VAL A 29 -0.73 -3.22 -4.45
CA VAL A 29 -0.16 -2.18 -5.32
C VAL A 29 1.20 -2.60 -5.82
N VAL A 30 2.12 -2.98 -4.93
CA VAL A 30 3.46 -3.38 -5.34
C VAL A 30 3.43 -4.67 -6.16
N GLY A 31 2.57 -5.64 -5.85
CA GLY A 31 2.44 -6.85 -6.66
C GLY A 31 1.90 -6.57 -8.08
N PHE A 32 0.98 -5.60 -8.21
CA PHE A 32 0.53 -5.14 -9.53
C PHE A 32 1.69 -4.46 -10.29
N LEU A 33 2.42 -3.57 -9.62
CA LEU A 33 3.56 -2.87 -10.20
C LEU A 33 4.72 -3.80 -10.57
N GLU A 34 4.99 -4.84 -9.78
CA GLU A 34 5.98 -5.87 -10.08
C GLU A 34 5.60 -6.66 -11.34
N THR A 35 4.32 -7.01 -11.48
CA THR A 35 3.81 -7.66 -12.70
C THR A 35 4.02 -6.77 -13.92
N GLU A 36 3.60 -5.50 -13.82
CA GLU A 36 3.75 -4.52 -14.89
C GLU A 36 5.22 -4.25 -15.24
N PHE A 37 6.08 -4.10 -14.23
CA PHE A 37 7.52 -3.90 -14.39
C PHE A 37 8.16 -5.07 -15.16
N ASN A 38 7.77 -6.31 -14.86
CA ASN A 38 8.28 -7.50 -15.53
C ASN A 38 7.75 -7.60 -16.98
N GLU A 39 6.49 -7.26 -17.23
CA GLU A 39 5.87 -7.31 -18.56
C GLU A 39 6.36 -6.19 -19.49
N ASN A 40 6.64 -5.00 -18.95
CA ASN A 40 7.04 -3.82 -19.72
C ASN A 40 8.56 -3.62 -19.83
N GLY A 41 9.36 -4.64 -19.50
CA GLY A 41 10.83 -4.58 -19.65
C GLY A 41 11.54 -3.67 -18.65
N GLY A 42 11.00 -3.55 -17.43
CA GLY A 42 11.60 -2.81 -16.33
C GLY A 42 11.14 -1.35 -16.21
N VAL A 43 9.98 -1.01 -16.79
CA VAL A 43 9.39 0.33 -16.74
C VAL A 43 7.99 0.25 -16.16
N ILE A 44 7.68 1.16 -15.23
CA ILE A 44 6.34 1.31 -14.63
C ILE A 44 5.64 2.52 -15.24
N GLU A 45 4.37 2.33 -15.61
CA GLU A 45 3.44 3.39 -15.99
C GLU A 45 2.95 4.10 -14.72
N LYS A 46 3.34 5.37 -14.54
CA LYS A 46 3.07 6.14 -13.32
C LYS A 46 1.67 6.78 -13.30
N ASP A 47 0.66 6.08 -13.81
CA ASP A 47 -0.74 6.55 -13.77
C ASP A 47 -1.42 6.03 -12.50
N ALA A 48 -1.42 6.87 -11.46
CA ALA A 48 -2.02 6.55 -10.17
C ALA A 48 -3.50 6.20 -10.28
N ASN A 49 -4.28 6.89 -11.13
CA ASN A 49 -5.71 6.60 -11.28
C ASN A 49 -5.89 5.20 -11.85
N LYS A 50 -5.14 4.85 -12.91
CA LYS A 50 -5.23 3.54 -13.56
C LYS A 50 -4.83 2.40 -12.63
N ILE A 51 -3.78 2.59 -11.83
CA ILE A 51 -3.31 1.59 -10.87
C ILE A 51 -4.34 1.44 -9.74
N CYS A 52 -4.76 2.56 -9.15
CA CYS A 52 -5.64 2.56 -7.99
C CYS A 52 -7.06 2.10 -8.33
N ASP A 53 -7.66 2.57 -9.42
CA ASP A 53 -8.98 2.12 -9.86
C ASP A 53 -9.06 0.60 -10.03
N LYS A 54 -7.99 -0.03 -10.56
CA LYS A 54 -7.91 -1.48 -10.76
C LYS A 54 -7.80 -2.26 -9.46
N ILE A 55 -7.14 -1.70 -8.46
CA ILE A 55 -6.84 -2.40 -7.20
C ILE A 55 -7.96 -2.19 -6.18
N THR A 56 -8.45 -0.96 -6.09
CA THR A 56 -9.44 -0.54 -5.11
C THR A 56 -10.86 -0.77 -5.60
N PHE A 57 -11.06 -0.98 -6.91
CA PHE A 57 -12.38 -1.02 -7.56
C PHE A 57 -13.18 0.25 -7.25
N GLN A 58 -12.51 1.42 -7.28
CA GLN A 58 -13.11 2.73 -6.98
C GLN A 58 -13.73 2.80 -5.59
N ASN A 59 -13.18 2.06 -4.64
CA ASN A 59 -13.64 2.08 -3.26
C ASN A 59 -13.28 3.42 -2.60
N GLN A 60 -14.29 4.20 -2.22
CA GLN A 60 -14.15 5.53 -1.61
C GLN A 60 -13.19 5.62 -0.40
N PHE A 61 -12.91 4.51 0.29
CA PHE A 61 -11.99 4.47 1.43
C PHE A 61 -10.57 4.06 1.03
N LEU A 62 -10.43 3.09 0.12
CA LEU A 62 -9.12 2.58 -0.28
C LEU A 62 -8.45 3.46 -1.35
N ASP A 63 -9.26 4.09 -2.21
CA ASP A 63 -8.78 4.86 -3.34
C ASP A 63 -7.89 6.05 -2.92
N PRO A 64 -8.30 6.88 -1.94
CA PRO A 64 -7.43 7.95 -1.45
C PRO A 64 -6.12 7.43 -0.84
N ILE A 65 -6.13 6.25 -0.20
CA ILE A 65 -4.94 5.66 0.41
C ILE A 65 -4.00 5.15 -0.68
N CYS A 66 -4.54 4.51 -1.72
CA CYS A 66 -3.77 4.06 -2.86
C CYS A 66 -3.10 5.24 -3.59
N HIS A 67 -3.86 6.32 -3.83
CA HIS A 67 -3.32 7.53 -4.43
C HIS A 67 -2.17 8.12 -3.62
N ASN A 68 -2.34 8.26 -2.31
CA ASN A 68 -1.26 8.75 -1.43
C ASN A 68 -0.02 7.83 -1.46
N LEU A 69 -0.21 6.52 -1.59
CA LEU A 69 0.89 5.57 -1.74
C LEU A 69 1.64 5.79 -3.07
N ILE A 70 0.93 5.85 -4.19
CA ILE A 70 1.55 6.03 -5.51
C ILE A 70 2.23 7.40 -5.60
N ASP A 71 1.50 8.48 -5.30
CA ASP A 71 2.02 9.85 -5.44
C ASP A 71 3.24 10.11 -4.55
N GLY A 72 3.31 9.45 -3.38
CA GLY A 72 4.41 9.62 -2.42
C GLY A 72 5.56 8.64 -2.56
N GLN A 73 5.35 7.44 -3.10
CA GLN A 73 6.32 6.33 -3.01
C GLN A 73 6.67 5.66 -4.34
N ILE A 74 6.02 6.02 -5.46
CA ILE A 74 6.21 5.32 -6.74
C ILE A 74 7.67 5.27 -7.21
N GLU A 75 8.45 6.33 -6.95
CA GLU A 75 9.87 6.36 -7.32
C GLU A 75 10.73 5.40 -6.48
N GLU A 76 10.48 5.31 -5.18
CA GLU A 76 11.18 4.37 -4.30
C GLU A 76 10.75 2.93 -4.59
N ILE A 77 9.46 2.70 -4.87
CA ILE A 77 8.96 1.39 -5.30
C ILE A 77 9.65 0.95 -6.59
N GLU A 78 9.72 1.81 -7.61
CA GLU A 78 10.38 1.53 -8.88
C GLU A 78 11.89 1.23 -8.67
N LYS A 79 12.56 2.00 -7.82
CA LYS A 79 13.97 1.77 -7.47
C LYS A 79 14.17 0.40 -6.80
N LEU A 80 13.36 0.06 -5.81
CA LEU A 80 13.49 -1.21 -5.09
C LEU A 80 13.13 -2.41 -5.97
N LEU A 81 12.18 -2.27 -6.90
CA LEU A 81 11.91 -3.29 -7.92
C LEU A 81 13.12 -3.52 -8.84
N LYS A 82 13.81 -2.45 -9.26
CA LYS A 82 15.07 -2.56 -10.02
C LYS A 82 16.19 -3.24 -9.23
N GLU A 83 16.18 -3.11 -7.92
CA GLU A 83 17.09 -3.83 -7.01
C GLU A 83 16.66 -5.29 -6.75
N GLY A 84 15.55 -5.75 -7.33
CA GLY A 84 15.03 -7.10 -7.16
C GLY A 84 14.40 -7.36 -5.80
N LYS A 85 13.88 -6.32 -5.13
CA LYS A 85 13.16 -6.46 -3.86
C LYS A 85 11.72 -6.91 -4.12
N ASP A 86 11.25 -7.82 -3.27
CA ASP A 86 9.86 -8.27 -3.29
C ASP A 86 8.89 -7.27 -2.64
N ALA A 87 7.60 -7.45 -2.88
CA ALA A 87 6.54 -6.58 -2.35
C ALA A 87 6.58 -6.44 -0.81
N GLN A 88 6.93 -7.51 -0.09
CA GLN A 88 6.97 -7.47 1.37
C GLN A 88 8.10 -6.56 1.87
N HIS A 89 9.29 -6.68 1.28
CA HIS A 89 10.42 -5.83 1.58
C HIS A 89 10.14 -4.36 1.24
N ILE A 90 9.53 -4.11 0.07
CA ILE A 90 9.18 -2.77 -0.38
C ILE A 90 8.19 -2.12 0.57
N CYS A 91 7.08 -2.79 0.90
CA CYS A 91 6.05 -2.25 1.78
C CYS A 91 6.55 -1.96 3.21
N ASN A 92 7.46 -2.79 3.72
CA ASN A 92 8.16 -2.52 4.98
C ASN A 92 9.10 -1.30 4.88
N SER A 93 9.78 -1.14 3.74
CA SER A 93 10.75 -0.04 3.53
C SER A 93 10.07 1.32 3.49
N ILE A 94 8.87 1.39 2.91
CA ILE A 94 8.06 2.60 2.83
C ILE A 94 7.08 2.78 4.01
N LYS A 95 7.13 1.88 5.01
CA LYS A 95 6.35 1.92 6.26
C LYS A 95 4.84 1.80 6.11
N PHE A 96 4.40 1.11 5.06
CA PHE A 96 2.98 0.73 4.90
C PHE A 96 2.69 -0.64 5.54
N CYS A 97 3.76 -1.41 5.74
CA CYS A 97 3.94 -2.46 6.72
C CYS A 97 5.15 -2.04 7.61
#